data_AF-A0A6N6W338-F1
#
_entry.id   AF-A0A6N6W338-F1
#
_cell.length_a   1.000
_cell.length_b   1.000
_cell.length_c   1.000
_cell.angle_alpha   90.00
_cell.angle_beta   90.00
_cell.angle_gamma   90.00
#
_symmetry.space_group_name_H-M   'P 1'
#
loop_
_entity.id
_entity.type
_entity.pdbx_description
1 polymer ?
#
loop_
_entity_poly.entity_id
_entity_poly.type
_entity_poly.pdbx_seq_one_letter_code
_entity_poly.pdbx_strand_id
1 'polypeptide(L)'
;MKSDQLIERLAAVFALIILVGGSLLVLAPFTTALLWGAILSYSSWGLYRRLTTAVGGRRKLAATLIVLIILIVVLGPFVYAGFAFGAHVHDIVALVQRLFEAGLPDLPPWVGRIPLVGSNIETFWANVTSSNSELIAQMRALAAPAGKWILAAAIAVTHGLGLLALSIVLAFFFYTGGEGAAAWLKAGMRRIAGERADYLLA
;
A
#
# COMPACT_ATOMS: atom_id res chain seq x y z
N MET A 1 27.25 -43.67 22.78
CA MET A 1 26.30 -43.91 21.66
C MET A 1 24.96 -43.19 21.81
N LYS A 2 24.29 -43.15 22.98
CA LYS A 2 23.00 -42.41 23.14
C LYS A 2 23.16 -40.88 23.15
N SER A 3 24.31 -40.38 23.58
CA SER A 3 24.65 -38.96 23.67
C SER A 3 24.87 -38.28 22.31
N ASP A 4 25.54 -38.95 21.37
CA ASP A 4 25.80 -38.40 20.02
C ASP A 4 24.50 -38.15 19.25
N GLN A 5 23.52 -39.07 19.33
CA GLN A 5 22.20 -38.86 18.72
C GLN A 5 21.42 -37.70 19.35
N LEU A 6 21.57 -37.45 20.65
CA LEU A 6 20.94 -36.31 21.32
C LEU A 6 21.57 -34.99 20.87
N ILE A 7 22.89 -34.96 20.74
CA ILE A 7 23.65 -33.79 20.26
C ILE A 7 23.27 -33.47 18.82
N GLU A 8 23.23 -34.47 17.94
CA GLU A 8 22.84 -34.30 16.54
C GLU A 8 21.39 -33.80 16.41
N ARG A 9 20.46 -34.36 17.20
CA ARG A 9 19.05 -33.95 17.19
C ARG A 9 18.85 -32.56 17.77
N LEU A 10 19.58 -32.18 18.82
CA LEU A 10 19.60 -30.83 19.38
C LEU A 10 20.17 -29.82 18.38
N ALA A 11 21.27 -30.17 17.70
CA ALA A 11 21.87 -29.33 16.66
C ALA A 11 20.92 -29.14 15.47
N ALA A 12 20.24 -30.20 15.02
CA ALA A 12 19.26 -30.12 13.96
C ALA A 12 18.05 -29.26 14.34
N VAL A 13 17.52 -29.40 15.57
CA VAL A 13 16.42 -28.57 16.06
C VAL A 13 16.86 -27.11 16.20
N PHE A 14 18.07 -26.85 16.71
CA PHE A 14 18.60 -25.49 16.84
C PHE A 14 18.81 -24.83 15.46
N ALA A 15 19.37 -25.58 14.50
CA ALA A 15 19.50 -25.13 13.12
C ALA A 15 18.13 -24.86 12.47
N LEU A 16 17.13 -25.72 12.71
CA LEU A 16 15.77 -25.51 12.25
C LEU A 16 15.16 -24.24 12.88
N ILE A 17 15.33 -24.01 14.19
CA ILE A 17 14.83 -22.82 14.87
C ILE A 17 15.49 -21.56 14.31
N ILE A 18 16.80 -21.57 14.06
CA ILE A 18 17.49 -20.45 13.43
C ILE A 18 17.00 -20.24 11.99
N LEU A 19 16.81 -21.31 11.23
CA LEU A 19 16.34 -21.21 9.85
C LEU A 19 14.92 -20.66 9.78
N VAL A 20 14.01 -21.20 10.60
CA VAL A 20 12.62 -20.76 10.68
C VAL A 20 12.55 -19.35 11.25
N GLY A 21 13.23 -19.07 12.35
CA GLY A 21 13.29 -17.73 12.97
C GLY A 21 13.88 -16.69 12.02
N GLY A 22 14.98 -17.02 11.35
CA GLY A 22 15.59 -16.18 10.33
C GLY A 22 14.66 -15.95 9.14
N SER A 23 13.96 -16.99 8.66
CA SER A 23 12.98 -16.84 7.59
C SER A 23 11.82 -15.93 7.99
N LEU A 24 11.30 -16.06 9.21
CA LEU A 24 10.23 -15.21 9.73
C LEU A 24 10.68 -13.76 9.91
N LEU A 25 11.93 -13.54 10.33
CA LEU A 25 12.49 -12.20 10.47
C LEU A 25 12.65 -11.50 9.11
N VAL A 26 13.02 -12.25 8.07
CA VAL A 26 13.06 -11.75 6.68
C VAL A 26 11.65 -11.54 6.14
N LEU A 27 10.67 -12.38 6.49
CA LEU A 27 9.27 -12.24 6.08
C LEU A 27 8.52 -11.14 6.85
N ALA A 28 8.94 -10.81 8.07
CA ALA A 28 8.30 -9.83 8.95
C ALA A 28 7.95 -8.50 8.25
N PRO A 29 8.87 -7.83 7.51
CA PRO A 29 8.53 -6.60 6.78
C PRO A 29 7.49 -6.80 5.67
N PHE A 30 7.37 -8.03 5.15
CA PHE A 30 6.42 -8.38 4.10
C PHE A 30 5.08 -8.89 4.63
N THR A 31 4.91 -9.02 5.95
CA THR A 31 3.68 -9.55 6.55
C THR A 31 2.44 -8.78 6.09
N THR A 32 2.53 -7.45 6.03
CA THR A 32 1.45 -6.60 5.53
C THR A 32 1.11 -6.91 4.07
N ALA A 33 2.11 -7.05 3.19
CA ALA A 33 1.89 -7.40 1.79
C ALA A 33 1.35 -8.83 1.62
N LEU A 34 1.82 -9.78 2.42
CA LEU A 34 1.32 -11.16 2.48
C LEU A 34 -0.16 -11.19 2.90
N LEU A 35 -0.53 -10.43 3.93
CA LEU A 35 -1.91 -10.35 4.42
C LEU A 35 -2.84 -9.78 3.34
N TRP A 36 -2.47 -8.64 2.75
CA TRP A 36 -3.25 -8.04 1.67
C TRP A 36 -3.32 -8.93 0.43
N GLY A 37 -2.22 -9.60 0.08
CA GLY A 37 -2.18 -10.55 -1.04
C GLY A 37 -3.11 -11.75 -0.80
N ALA A 38 -3.17 -12.24 0.44
CA ALA A 38 -4.08 -13.31 0.82
C ALA A 38 -5.55 -12.87 0.77
N ILE A 39 -5.86 -11.66 1.25
CA ILE A 39 -7.21 -11.07 1.18
C ILE A 39 -7.63 -10.91 -0.29
N LEU A 40 -6.75 -10.33 -1.13
CA LEU A 40 -7.01 -10.16 -2.55
C LEU A 40 -7.24 -11.51 -3.23
N SER A 41 -6.37 -12.49 -2.99
CA SER A 41 -6.49 -13.84 -3.55
C SER A 41 -7.81 -14.52 -3.15
N TYR A 42 -8.16 -14.44 -1.87
CA TYR A 42 -9.40 -15.02 -1.37
C TYR A 42 -10.63 -14.35 -1.99
N SER A 43 -10.66 -13.02 -2.02
CA SER A 43 -11.76 -12.25 -2.61
C SER A 43 -11.91 -12.47 -4.11
N SER A 44 -10.79 -12.55 -4.85
CA SER A 44 -10.81 -12.73 -6.31
C SER A 44 -10.79 -14.20 -6.78
N TRP A 45 -10.92 -15.16 -5.86
CA TRP A 45 -10.98 -16.59 -6.17
C TRP A 45 -12.11 -16.97 -7.15
N GLY A 46 -13.30 -16.38 -6.98
CA GLY A 46 -14.43 -16.63 -7.87
C GLY A 46 -14.15 -16.19 -9.31
N LEU A 47 -13.50 -15.04 -9.47
CA LEU A 47 -13.10 -14.50 -10.76
C LEU A 47 -11.98 -15.34 -11.39
N TYR A 48 -11.00 -15.77 -10.57
CA TYR A 48 -9.92 -16.66 -10.99
C TYR A 48 -10.44 -17.98 -11.57
N ARG A 49 -11.42 -18.60 -10.92
CA ARG A 49 -12.01 -19.85 -11.37
C ARG A 49 -12.75 -19.69 -12.70
N ARG A 50 -13.51 -18.60 -12.88
CA ARG A 50 -14.18 -18.26 -14.15
C ARG A 50 -13.17 -18.04 -15.28
N LEU A 51 -12.08 -17.32 -15.01
CA LEU A 51 -10.99 -17.14 -15.98
C LEU A 51 -10.32 -18.48 -16.31
N THR A 52 -10.07 -19.32 -15.31
CA THR A 52 -9.40 -20.62 -15.52
C THR A 52 -10.23 -21.53 -16.43
N THR A 53 -11.56 -21.52 -16.28
CA THR A 53 -12.45 -22.23 -17.20
C THR A 53 -12.46 -21.62 -18.61
N ALA A 54 -12.41 -20.28 -18.73
CA ALA A 54 -12.39 -19.60 -20.02
C ALA A 54 -11.08 -19.83 -20.81
N VAL A 55 -9.94 -19.93 -20.12
CA VAL A 55 -8.60 -20.16 -20.73
C VAL A 55 -8.32 -21.67 -20.91
N GLY A 56 -9.36 -22.51 -20.94
CA GLY A 56 -9.24 -23.94 -21.23
C GLY A 56 -8.46 -24.73 -20.16
N GLY A 57 -8.53 -24.32 -18.89
CA GLY A 57 -7.85 -25.00 -17.78
C GLY A 57 -6.37 -24.68 -17.63
N ARG A 58 -5.80 -23.80 -18.46
CA ARG A 58 -4.39 -23.37 -18.36
C ARG A 58 -4.17 -22.44 -17.18
N ARG A 59 -3.97 -23.06 -16.03
CA ARG A 59 -3.98 -22.43 -14.71
C ARG A 59 -2.95 -21.32 -14.49
N LYS A 60 -1.72 -21.48 -14.99
CA LYS A 60 -0.66 -20.45 -14.88
C LYS A 60 -1.02 -19.20 -15.67
N LEU A 61 -1.55 -19.37 -16.88
CA LEU A 61 -2.01 -18.24 -17.71
C LEU A 61 -3.17 -17.51 -17.04
N ALA A 62 -4.15 -18.23 -16.51
CA ALA A 62 -5.27 -17.62 -15.79
C ALA A 62 -4.81 -16.82 -14.55
N ALA A 63 -3.82 -17.34 -13.81
CA ALA A 63 -3.24 -16.64 -12.66
C ALA A 63 -2.49 -15.36 -13.06
N THR A 64 -1.67 -15.41 -14.12
CA THR A 64 -0.99 -14.20 -14.62
C THR A 64 -1.99 -13.17 -15.11
N LEU A 65 -3.04 -13.61 -15.82
CA LEU A 65 -4.02 -12.72 -16.43
C LEU A 65 -4.88 -12.03 -15.37
N ILE A 66 -5.34 -12.75 -14.33
CA ILE A 66 -6.10 -12.10 -13.25
C ILE A 66 -5.24 -11.14 -12.43
N VAL A 67 -3.98 -11.49 -12.16
CA VAL A 67 -3.05 -10.63 -11.43
C VAL A 67 -2.76 -9.36 -12.23
N LEU A 68 -2.59 -9.47 -13.55
CA LEU A 68 -2.43 -8.32 -14.43
C LEU A 68 -3.67 -7.42 -14.43
N ILE A 69 -4.87 -8.01 -14.50
CA ILE A 69 -6.13 -7.25 -14.42
C ILE A 69 -6.22 -6.51 -13.09
N ILE A 70 -6.00 -7.19 -11.96
CA ILE A 70 -6.04 -6.57 -10.64
C ILE A 70 -4.99 -5.46 -10.54
N LEU A 71 -3.78 -5.68 -11.04
CA LEU A 71 -2.72 -4.69 -11.06
C LEU A 71 -3.14 -3.43 -11.83
N ILE A 72 -3.71 -3.58 -13.02
CA ILE A 72 -4.17 -2.44 -13.83
C ILE A 72 -5.36 -1.72 -13.16
N VAL A 73 -6.35 -2.46 -12.67
CA VAL A 73 -7.55 -1.88 -12.06
C VAL A 73 -7.22 -1.14 -10.77
N VAL A 74 -6.31 -1.70 -9.96
CA VAL A 74 -5.96 -1.15 -8.66
C VAL A 74 -4.90 -0.07 -8.77
N LEU A 75 -3.78 -0.31 -9.48
CA LEU A 75 -2.68 0.67 -9.58
C LEU A 75 -2.87 1.69 -10.71
N GLY A 76 -3.58 1.34 -11.78
CA GLY A 76 -3.82 2.20 -12.93
C GLY A 76 -4.29 3.62 -12.58
N PRO A 77 -5.33 3.81 -11.73
CA PRO A 77 -5.77 5.16 -11.37
C PRO A 77 -4.71 5.96 -10.60
N PHE A 78 -3.88 5.32 -9.77
CA PHE A 78 -2.81 6.00 -9.04
C PHE A 78 -1.66 6.41 -9.94
N VAL A 79 -1.29 5.56 -10.89
CA VAL A 79 -0.27 5.87 -11.90
C VAL A 79 -0.74 7.03 -12.77
N TYR A 80 -1.99 6.99 -13.24
CA TYR A 80 -2.60 8.07 -14.00
C TYR A 80 -2.63 9.37 -13.20
N ALA A 81 -3.09 9.33 -11.95
CA ALA A 81 -3.09 10.49 -11.06
C ALA A 81 -1.66 11.04 -10.89
N GLY A 82 -0.66 10.19 -10.67
CA GLY A 82 0.75 10.60 -10.55
C GLY A 82 1.26 11.33 -11.78
N PHE A 83 0.95 10.83 -12.99
CA PHE A 83 1.29 11.51 -14.24
C PHE A 83 0.55 12.85 -14.41
N ALA A 84 -0.76 12.87 -14.14
CA ALA A 84 -1.56 14.08 -14.22
C ALA A 84 -1.05 15.17 -13.25
N PHE A 85 -0.72 14.79 -12.01
CA PHE A 85 -0.08 15.70 -11.07
C PHE A 85 1.28 16.18 -11.58
N GLY A 86 2.16 15.28 -12.03
CA GLY A 86 3.48 15.65 -12.54
C GLY A 86 3.42 16.64 -13.71
N ALA A 87 2.45 16.50 -14.60
CA ALA A 87 2.24 17.40 -15.73
C ALA A 87 1.85 18.82 -15.30
N HIS A 88 1.06 18.95 -14.23
CA HIS A 88 0.55 20.24 -13.74
C HIS A 88 1.35 20.82 -12.56
N VAL A 89 2.35 20.12 -12.04
CA VAL A 89 3.18 20.62 -10.92
C VAL A 89 3.88 21.93 -11.29
N HIS A 90 4.41 22.06 -12.51
CA HIS A 90 5.06 23.30 -12.95
C HIS A 90 4.06 24.46 -13.05
N ASP A 91 2.87 24.22 -13.57
CA ASP A 91 1.81 25.23 -13.66
C ASP A 91 1.32 25.66 -12.28
N ILE A 92 1.18 24.72 -11.34
CA ILE A 92 0.80 25.00 -9.95
C ILE A 92 1.89 25.81 -9.26
N VAL A 93 3.15 25.42 -9.39
CA VAL A 93 4.28 26.16 -8.80
C VAL A 93 4.40 27.55 -9.41
N ALA A 94 4.24 27.68 -10.73
CA ALA A 94 4.26 28.96 -11.42
C ALA A 94 3.07 29.85 -11.03
N LEU A 95 1.87 29.28 -10.85
CA LEU A 95 0.68 29.99 -10.40
C LEU A 95 0.85 30.47 -8.97
N VAL A 96 1.42 29.65 -8.09
CA VAL A 96 1.76 30.02 -6.72
C VAL A 96 2.82 31.12 -6.70
N GLN A 97 3.89 31.00 -7.47
CA GLN A 97 4.93 32.03 -7.58
C GLN A 97 4.37 33.36 -8.11
N ARG A 98 3.54 33.32 -9.15
CA ARG A 98 2.85 34.51 -9.68
C ARG A 98 1.90 35.13 -8.67
N LEU A 99 1.18 34.33 -7.87
CA LEU A 99 0.34 34.80 -6.77
C LEU A 99 1.15 35.52 -5.68
N PHE A 100 2.37 35.06 -5.42
CA PHE A 100 3.26 35.66 -4.42
C PHE A 100 4.02 36.88 -4.96
N GLU A 101 4.37 36.92 -6.25
CA GLU A 101 5.10 38.03 -6.89
C GLU A 101 4.19 39.19 -7.31
N ALA A 102 2.94 38.94 -7.71
CA ALA A 102 2.00 39.97 -8.13
C ALA A 102 1.31 40.71 -6.96
N GLY A 103 1.60 40.32 -5.71
CA GLY A 103 0.82 40.69 -4.52
C GLY A 103 -0.33 39.72 -4.32
N LEU A 104 -0.63 39.35 -3.07
CA LEU A 104 -1.71 38.42 -2.75
C LEU A 104 -3.02 38.92 -3.39
N PRO A 105 -3.69 38.12 -4.24
CA PRO A 105 -4.94 38.52 -4.86
C PRO A 105 -6.02 38.73 -3.79
N ASP A 106 -6.97 39.61 -4.05
CA ASP A 106 -8.10 39.84 -3.15
C ASP A 106 -8.80 38.52 -2.78
N LEU A 107 -9.12 38.37 -1.50
CA LEU A 107 -9.71 37.14 -0.96
C LEU A 107 -11.00 36.83 -1.72
N PRO A 108 -11.16 35.62 -2.30
CA PRO A 108 -12.39 35.27 -3.01
C PRO A 108 -13.62 35.40 -2.08
N PRO A 109 -14.72 36.01 -2.54
CA PRO A 109 -15.87 36.36 -1.68
C PRO A 109 -16.59 35.14 -1.08
N TRP A 110 -16.32 33.93 -1.57
CA TRP A 110 -16.84 32.68 -1.01
C TRP A 110 -16.12 32.25 0.28
N VAL A 111 -14.89 32.72 0.51
CA VAL A 111 -14.09 32.38 1.71
C VAL A 111 -14.62 33.12 2.94
N GLY A 112 -15.06 34.38 2.78
CA GLY A 112 -15.73 35.16 3.83
C GLY A 112 -17.08 34.59 4.25
N ARG A 113 -17.72 33.79 3.40
CA ARG A 113 -19.02 33.14 3.70
C ARG A 113 -18.91 31.88 4.56
N ILE A 114 -17.71 31.46 4.96
CA ILE A 114 -17.51 30.28 5.82
C ILE A 114 -17.86 30.66 7.27
N PRO A 115 -18.96 30.12 7.85
CA PRO A 115 -19.57 30.64 9.09
C PRO A 115 -18.80 30.37 10.40
N LEU A 116 -17.53 29.93 10.33
CA LEU A 116 -16.65 29.77 11.50
C LEU A 116 -15.25 30.36 11.34
N VAL A 117 -14.77 30.52 10.11
CA VAL A 117 -13.36 30.89 9.85
C VAL A 117 -13.23 32.07 8.88
N GLY A 118 -14.31 32.44 8.19
CA GLY A 118 -14.30 33.47 7.13
C GLY A 118 -13.84 34.85 7.63
N SER A 119 -14.35 35.33 8.77
CA SER A 119 -13.99 36.64 9.33
C SER A 119 -12.53 36.72 9.79
N ASN A 120 -12.00 35.62 10.33
CA ASN A 120 -10.60 35.53 10.76
C ASN A 120 -9.66 35.47 9.56
N ILE A 121 -10.07 34.79 8.48
CA ILE A 121 -9.31 34.71 7.23
C ILE A 121 -9.32 36.06 6.52
N GLU A 122 -10.45 36.78 6.48
CA GLU A 122 -10.53 38.14 5.90
C GLU A 122 -9.62 39.14 6.61
N THR A 123 -9.67 39.20 7.94
CA THR A 123 -8.81 40.09 8.73
C THR A 123 -7.34 39.73 8.63
N PHE A 124 -7.01 38.43 8.61
CA PHE A 124 -5.65 37.97 8.36
C PHE A 124 -5.16 38.33 6.96
N TRP A 125 -6.00 38.15 5.93
CA TRP A 125 -5.67 38.44 4.54
C TRP A 125 -5.42 39.93 4.32
N ALA A 126 -6.26 40.80 4.88
CA ALA A 126 -6.11 42.25 4.82
C ALA A 126 -4.77 42.73 5.42
N ASN A 127 -4.34 42.12 6.54
CA ASN A 127 -3.06 42.43 7.19
C ASN A 127 -1.84 41.93 6.39
N VAL A 128 -1.99 40.90 5.56
CA VAL A 128 -0.91 40.34 4.73
C VAL A 128 -0.74 41.15 3.44
N THR A 129 -1.82 41.68 2.87
CA THR A 129 -1.79 42.51 1.65
C THR A 129 -1.21 43.91 1.87
N SER A 130 -1.16 44.44 3.10
CA SER A 130 -0.77 45.82 3.38
C SER A 130 0.76 46.05 3.55
N SER A 131 1.59 45.39 2.73
CA SER A 131 3.01 45.78 2.54
C SER A 131 4.00 45.43 3.66
N ASN A 132 4.16 44.15 4.03
CA ASN A 132 5.34 43.69 4.78
C ASN A 132 6.01 42.51 4.09
N SER A 133 7.11 42.77 3.38
CA SER A 133 7.98 41.75 2.77
C SER A 133 8.54 40.77 3.81
N GLU A 134 8.71 41.20 5.06
CA GLU A 134 9.07 40.34 6.20
C GLU A 134 7.98 39.31 6.55
N LEU A 135 6.70 39.66 6.39
CA LEU A 135 5.57 38.77 6.65
C LEU A 135 5.49 37.66 5.60
N ILE A 136 5.82 37.97 4.34
CA ILE A 136 5.97 36.98 3.26
C ILE A 136 7.17 36.06 3.51
N ALA A 137 8.28 36.60 4.02
CA ALA A 137 9.44 35.79 4.40
C ALA A 137 9.12 34.83 5.56
N GLN A 138 8.36 35.30 6.57
CA GLN A 138 7.87 34.46 7.67
C GLN A 138 6.84 33.42 7.19
N MET A 139 5.94 33.77 6.26
CA MET A 139 5.02 32.82 5.62
C MET A 139 5.77 31.74 4.83
N ARG A 140 6.84 32.08 4.10
CA ARG A 140 7.73 31.08 3.46
C ARG A 140 8.40 30.17 4.49
N ALA A 141 8.87 30.73 5.61
CA ALA A 141 9.44 29.95 6.69
C ALA A 141 8.40 29.01 7.34
N LEU A 142 7.14 29.43 7.43
CA LEU A 142 6.01 28.62 7.92
C LEU A 142 5.50 27.61 6.87
N ALA A 143 5.72 27.86 5.58
CA ALA A 143 5.43 26.93 4.49
C ALA A 143 6.49 25.82 4.33
N ALA A 144 7.70 26.01 4.87
CA ALA A 144 8.74 24.97 4.87
C ALA A 144 8.30 23.65 5.54
N PRO A 145 7.58 23.65 6.69
CA PRO A 145 6.95 22.44 7.23
C PRO A 145 5.90 21.81 6.31
N ALA A 146 5.17 22.60 5.52
CA ALA A 146 4.18 22.07 4.56
C ALA A 146 4.87 21.25 3.45
N GLY A 147 6.03 21.72 2.97
CA GLY A 147 6.86 20.94 2.04
C GLY A 147 7.32 19.60 2.61
N LYS A 148 7.72 19.57 3.90
CA LYS A 148 8.09 18.32 4.60
C LYS A 148 6.89 17.37 4.74
N TRP A 149 5.71 17.89 5.03
CA TRP A 149 4.47 17.11 5.08
C TRP A 149 4.10 16.52 3.73
N ILE A 150 4.19 17.30 2.65
CA ILE A 150 3.93 16.82 1.28
C ILE A 150 4.93 15.73 0.90
N LEU A 151 6.22 15.92 1.22
CA LEU A 151 7.24 14.91 0.97
C LEU A 151 6.98 13.62 1.78
N ALA A 152 6.64 13.75 3.06
CA ALA A 152 6.30 12.61 3.91
C ALA A 152 5.05 11.87 3.39
N ALA A 153 4.03 12.61 2.95
CA ALA A 153 2.85 12.04 2.32
C ALA A 153 3.20 11.32 1.01
N ALA A 154 4.04 11.92 0.16
CA ALA A 154 4.50 11.30 -1.08
C ALA A 154 5.28 10.00 -0.82
N ILE A 155 6.16 9.97 0.18
CA ILE A 155 6.88 8.76 0.60
C ILE A 155 5.89 7.71 1.12
N ALA A 156 4.94 8.09 1.97
CA ALA A 156 3.95 7.17 2.52
C ALA A 156 3.05 6.55 1.43
N VAL A 157 2.60 7.37 0.47
CA VAL A 157 1.80 6.90 -0.68
C VAL A 157 2.63 5.97 -1.54
N THR A 158 3.87 6.34 -1.88
CA THR A 158 4.75 5.49 -2.69
C THR A 158 5.03 4.16 -2.00
N HIS A 159 5.30 4.17 -0.70
CA HIS A 159 5.51 2.97 0.10
C HIS A 159 4.25 2.09 0.13
N GLY A 160 3.07 2.69 0.34
CA GLY A 160 1.79 1.99 0.32
C GLY A 160 1.49 1.35 -1.05
N LEU A 161 1.72 2.09 -2.14
CA LEU A 161 1.58 1.59 -3.50
C LEU A 161 2.58 0.46 -3.80
N GLY A 162 3.82 0.56 -3.30
CA GLY A 162 4.81 -0.50 -3.42
C GLY A 162 4.41 -1.78 -2.68
N LEU A 163 3.91 -1.64 -1.44
CA LEU A 163 3.35 -2.75 -0.67
C LEU A 163 2.15 -3.39 -1.37
N LEU A 164 1.28 -2.59 -1.99
CA LEU A 164 0.13 -3.04 -2.75
C LEU A 164 0.54 -3.76 -4.05
N ALA A 165 1.52 -3.21 -4.78
CA ALA A 165 2.09 -3.86 -5.94
C ALA A 165 2.68 -5.23 -5.58
N LEU A 166 3.45 -5.27 -4.49
CA LEU A 166 4.04 -6.50 -3.97
C LEU A 166 2.96 -7.49 -3.53
N SER A 167 1.90 -7.03 -2.87
CA SER A 167 0.80 -7.89 -2.43
C SER A 167 0.06 -8.53 -3.61
N ILE A 168 -0.13 -7.79 -4.71
CA ILE A 168 -0.71 -8.29 -5.96
C ILE A 168 0.21 -9.34 -6.61
N VAL A 169 1.53 -9.12 -6.61
CA VAL A 169 2.50 -10.12 -7.06
C VAL A 169 2.49 -11.36 -6.16
N LEU A 170 2.39 -11.20 -4.83
CA LEU A 170 2.25 -12.33 -3.90
C LEU A 170 0.93 -13.08 -4.09
N ALA A 171 -0.14 -12.39 -4.48
CA ALA A 171 -1.40 -13.03 -4.83
C ALA A 171 -1.24 -14.02 -5.99
N PHE A 172 -0.33 -13.76 -6.96
CA PHE A 172 0.02 -14.76 -7.99
C PHE A 172 0.54 -16.07 -7.39
N PHE A 173 1.43 -15.98 -6.40
CA PHE A 173 1.94 -17.16 -5.69
C PHE A 173 0.84 -17.84 -4.89
N PHE A 174 -0.11 -17.09 -4.31
CA PHE A 174 -1.28 -17.70 -3.69
C PHE A 174 -2.22 -18.36 -4.70
N TYR A 175 -2.35 -17.86 -5.93
CA TYR A 175 -3.17 -18.52 -6.96
C TYR A 175 -2.54 -19.80 -7.51
N THR A 176 -1.22 -19.76 -7.71
CA THR A 176 -0.46 -20.88 -8.30
C THR A 176 -0.06 -21.92 -7.26
N GLY A 177 0.32 -21.49 -6.06
CA GLY A 177 0.74 -22.32 -4.94
C GLY A 177 -0.35 -22.57 -3.89
N GLY A 178 -1.48 -21.86 -3.92
CA GLY A 178 -2.54 -21.96 -2.91
C GLY A 178 -3.20 -23.32 -2.81
N GLU A 179 -3.24 -24.12 -3.87
CA GLU A 179 -3.69 -25.51 -3.74
C GLU A 179 -2.66 -26.41 -3.07
N GLY A 180 -1.36 -26.19 -3.29
CA GLY A 180 -0.29 -26.90 -2.59
C GLY A 180 -0.21 -26.50 -1.11
N ALA A 181 -0.30 -25.21 -0.82
CA ALA A 181 -0.34 -24.67 0.54
C ALA A 181 -1.64 -25.03 1.26
N ALA A 182 -2.80 -25.01 0.59
CA ALA A 182 -4.06 -25.47 1.16
C ALA A 182 -4.08 -26.99 1.34
N ALA A 183 -3.45 -27.78 0.46
CA ALA A 183 -3.28 -29.21 0.66
C ALA A 183 -2.36 -29.51 1.85
N TRP A 184 -1.26 -28.76 2.01
CA TRP A 184 -0.38 -28.85 3.18
C TRP A 184 -1.05 -28.39 4.47
N LEU A 185 -1.82 -27.30 4.42
CA LEU A 185 -2.57 -26.80 5.55
C LEU A 185 -3.70 -27.77 5.92
N LYS A 186 -4.43 -28.31 4.94
CA LYS A 186 -5.44 -29.37 5.18
C LYS A 186 -4.79 -30.66 5.69
N ALA A 187 -3.61 -31.04 5.20
CA ALA A 187 -2.89 -32.21 5.68
C ALA A 187 -2.37 -32.01 7.10
N GLY A 188 -1.82 -30.84 7.41
CA GLY A 188 -1.39 -30.45 8.75
C GLY A 188 -2.56 -30.32 9.72
N MET A 189 -3.66 -29.71 9.29
CA MET A 189 -4.89 -29.57 10.06
C MET A 189 -5.59 -30.93 10.26
N ARG A 190 -5.57 -31.84 9.27
CA ARG A 190 -5.97 -33.25 9.46
C ARG A 190 -5.07 -33.98 10.44
N ARG A 191 -3.77 -33.66 10.48
CA ARG A 191 -2.82 -34.22 11.45
C ARG A 191 -2.99 -33.68 12.87
N ILE A 192 -3.44 -32.43 13.02
CA ILE A 192 -3.64 -31.75 14.31
C ILE A 192 -5.06 -31.96 14.85
N ALA A 193 -6.08 -31.99 13.99
CA ALA A 193 -7.50 -32.08 14.36
C ALA A 193 -8.11 -33.49 14.19
N GLY A 194 -7.39 -34.44 13.57
CA GLY A 194 -7.89 -35.81 13.33
C GLY A 194 -9.12 -35.89 12.42
N GLU A 195 -9.83 -37.02 12.44
CA GLU A 195 -11.05 -37.32 11.64
C GLU A 195 -12.23 -36.35 11.84
N ARG A 196 -12.15 -35.40 12.79
CA ARG A 196 -13.23 -34.43 13.05
C ARG A 196 -13.37 -33.34 11.98
N ALA A 197 -12.43 -33.23 11.05
CA ALA A 197 -12.51 -32.27 9.94
C ALA A 197 -13.58 -32.64 8.90
N ASP A 198 -13.87 -33.93 8.73
CA ASP A 198 -14.82 -34.39 7.70
C ASP A 198 -16.30 -34.17 8.10
N TYR A 199 -16.58 -33.89 9.39
CA TYR A 199 -17.95 -33.60 9.88
C TYR A 199 -18.33 -32.10 9.81
N LEU A 200 -17.35 -31.20 9.64
CA LEU A 200 -17.58 -29.75 9.54
C LEU A 200 -17.56 -29.22 8.09
N LEU A 201 -17.26 -30.09 7.12
CA LEU A 201 -17.22 -29.78 5.70
C LEU A 201 -18.35 -30.47 4.90
N ALA A 202 -19.34 -31.05 5.61
CA ALA A 202 -20.61 -31.52 5.04
C ALA A 202 -21.66 -30.40 5.09
#